data_AF-A0A5N6ZRL6-F1
#
_entry.id   AF-A0A5N6ZRL6-F1
#
_cell.length_a   1.000
_cell.length_b   1.000
_cell.length_c   1.000
_cell.angle_alpha   90.00
_cell.angle_beta   90.00
_cell.angle_gamma   90.00
#
_symmetry.space_group_name_H-M   'P 1'
#
loop_
_entity.id
_entity.type
_entity.pdbx_description
1 polymer ?
#
loop_
_entity_poly.entity_id
_entity_poly.type
_entity_poly.pdbx_seq_one_letter_code
_entity_poly.pdbx_strand_id
1 'polypeptide(L)'
;MPYCDREHQTLDLPWHQATCMAVKRSCIWMEQIEGVLCYHGHTLFIDANQPSGWHQTPWYMTARLNLIHALSRIKHVESAQAQLRHFMDMLELCGYNHAGEWAGIPALMLRINKDQECYDFVKWWHTVCGSYGDNVPLPSSLCFNVTNADAFERLDLFSDRFANSRYIVALTLLKVKLLLDIRKLDQVVFAFGAIFPREILDMILSYVPRSSVVARSCRALNDEARQKLVHELETQVDILFREVKKRDPILWWKLASRSSVLDARYSEPPTSWHVIDTVALSLMFNHTAWLETPGATDFIKAKLVGSVCR
;
A
#
# COMPACT_ATOMS: atom_id res chain seq x y z
N MET A 1 -10.40 19.15 3.18
CA MET A 1 -11.84 19.36 2.97
C MET A 1 -12.15 20.84 3.07
N PRO A 2 -12.60 21.49 1.99
CA PRO A 2 -13.18 22.82 2.11
C PRO A 2 -14.50 22.69 2.89
N TYR A 3 -14.60 23.40 4.02
CA TYR A 3 -15.90 23.61 4.67
C TYR A 3 -16.74 24.51 3.77
N CYS A 4 -18.04 24.21 3.62
CA CYS A 4 -18.92 25.03 2.81
C CYS A 4 -19.21 26.40 3.46
N ASP A 5 -19.02 26.53 4.78
CA ASP A 5 -19.12 27.78 5.53
C ASP A 5 -18.34 27.72 6.87
N ARG A 6 -18.31 28.85 7.57
CA ARG A 6 -17.63 29.02 8.88
C ARG A 6 -18.36 28.30 10.02
N GLU A 7 -19.66 28.06 9.89
CA GLU A 7 -20.47 27.40 10.92
C GLU A 7 -20.11 25.91 10.98
N HIS A 8 -20.05 25.24 9.84
CA HIS A 8 -19.58 23.86 9.73
C HIS A 8 -18.12 23.70 10.18
N GLN A 9 -17.25 24.68 9.91
CA GLN A 9 -15.89 24.68 10.46
C GLN A 9 -15.89 24.74 12.00
N THR A 10 -16.78 25.55 12.59
CA THR A 10 -16.88 25.71 14.04
C THR A 10 -17.47 24.47 14.71
N LEU A 11 -18.46 23.84 14.07
CA LEU A 11 -19.08 22.59 14.54
C LEU A 11 -18.13 21.39 14.47
N ASP A 12 -17.27 21.33 13.44
CA ASP A 12 -16.29 20.25 13.28
C ASP A 12 -15.02 20.47 14.12
N LEU A 13 -14.77 21.71 14.59
CA LEU A 13 -13.57 22.08 15.34
C LEU A 13 -13.27 21.13 16.52
N PRO A 14 -14.22 20.77 17.41
CA PRO A 14 -13.92 19.88 18.55
C PRO A 14 -13.44 18.50 18.12
N TRP A 15 -13.90 18.00 16.97
CA TRP A 15 -13.59 16.67 16.44
C TRP A 15 -12.29 16.67 15.62
N HIS A 16 -11.97 17.79 14.96
CA HIS A 16 -10.78 17.91 14.12
C HIS A 16 -9.56 18.53 14.83
N GLN A 17 -9.74 19.37 15.85
CA GLN A 17 -8.68 20.19 16.46
C GLN A 17 -7.47 19.38 16.93
N ALA A 18 -7.69 18.26 17.61
CA ALA A 18 -6.58 17.43 18.11
C ALA A 18 -5.72 16.87 16.96
N THR A 19 -6.35 16.42 15.89
CA THR A 19 -5.67 15.91 14.68
C THR A 19 -4.96 17.03 13.93
N CYS A 20 -5.62 18.18 13.75
CA CYS A 20 -5.04 19.37 13.13
C CYS A 20 -3.78 19.83 13.87
N MET A 21 -3.86 19.92 15.20
CA MET A 21 -2.74 20.32 16.04
C MET A 21 -1.59 19.30 15.98
N ALA A 22 -1.89 18.00 15.91
CA ALA A 22 -0.87 16.97 15.75
C ALA A 22 -0.11 17.10 14.42
N VAL A 23 -0.84 17.32 13.32
CA VAL A 23 -0.23 17.59 11.99
C VAL A 23 0.61 18.86 12.05
N LYS A 24 0.06 19.97 12.56
CA LYS A 24 0.77 21.25 12.68
C LYS A 24 2.07 21.12 13.46
N ARG A 25 2.06 20.46 14.62
CA ARG A 25 3.27 20.22 15.43
C ARG A 25 4.29 19.38 14.67
N SER A 26 3.84 18.36 13.95
CA SER A 26 4.73 17.49 13.17
C SER A 26 5.36 18.22 11.99
N CYS A 27 4.62 19.09 11.30
CA CYS A 27 5.16 19.96 10.25
C CYS A 27 6.24 20.90 10.80
N ILE A 28 5.95 21.63 11.88
CA ILE A 28 6.91 22.55 12.50
C ILE A 28 8.19 21.81 12.91
N TRP A 29 8.05 20.63 13.51
CA TRP A 29 9.21 19.84 13.91
C TRP A 29 10.04 19.36 12.71
N MET A 30 9.37 18.91 11.65
CA MET A 30 10.03 18.49 10.41
C MET A 30 10.78 19.65 9.73
N GLU A 31 10.15 20.83 9.62
CA GLU A 31 10.77 22.05 9.09
C GLU A 31 11.98 22.50 9.92
N GLN A 32 11.93 22.37 11.25
CA GLN A 32 13.06 22.67 12.13
C GLN A 32 14.24 21.73 11.87
N ILE A 33 14.00 20.43 11.72
CA ILE A 33 15.04 19.45 11.41
C ILE A 33 15.61 19.70 10.01
N GLU A 34 14.76 19.95 8.99
CA GLU A 34 15.21 20.32 7.65
C GLU A 34 16.08 21.58 7.66
N GLY A 35 15.66 22.61 8.40
CA GLY A 35 16.42 23.85 8.57
C GLY A 35 17.79 23.62 9.21
N VAL A 36 17.88 22.76 10.22
CA VAL A 36 19.15 22.39 10.86
C VAL A 36 20.07 21.66 9.86
N LEU A 37 19.54 20.72 9.08
CA LEU A 37 20.32 19.98 8.07
C LEU A 37 20.87 20.91 6.98
N CYS A 38 20.03 21.79 6.45
CA CYS A 38 20.43 22.78 5.44
C CYS A 38 21.46 23.79 5.97
N TYR A 39 21.35 24.23 7.23
CA TYR A 39 22.25 25.22 7.83
C TYR A 39 23.67 24.68 8.05
N HIS A 40 23.82 23.38 8.34
CA HIS A 40 25.12 22.76 8.60
C HIS A 40 25.88 22.36 7.33
N GLY A 41 25.40 22.74 6.14
CA GLY A 41 26.05 22.40 4.86
C GLY A 41 26.02 20.90 4.52
N HIS A 42 25.24 20.11 5.25
CA HIS A 42 24.97 18.73 4.89
C HIS A 42 23.98 18.75 3.73
N THR A 43 24.45 18.42 2.53
CA THR A 43 23.55 18.09 1.42
C THR A 43 22.69 16.92 1.88
N LEU A 44 21.36 17.00 1.72
CA LEU A 44 20.43 15.90 2.04
C LEU A 44 20.71 14.60 1.26
N PHE A 45 21.65 14.63 0.31
CA PHE A 45 22.28 13.43 -0.23
C PHE A 45 23.10 12.74 0.85
N ILE A 46 22.47 11.75 1.47
CA ILE A 46 23.15 10.79 2.32
C ILE A 46 24.04 9.97 1.39
N ASP A 47 25.33 10.27 1.37
CA ASP A 47 26.32 9.38 0.76
C ASP A 47 26.26 8.05 1.53
N ALA A 48 25.67 7.04 0.89
CA ALA A 48 25.49 5.70 1.46
C ALA A 48 26.83 5.06 1.90
N ASN A 49 27.96 5.61 1.44
CA ASN A 49 29.31 5.13 1.75
C ASN A 49 30.02 5.88 2.88
N GLN A 50 29.45 6.94 3.47
CA GLN A 50 30.10 7.67 4.58
C GLN A 50 29.49 7.34 5.96
N PRO A 51 30.30 6.90 6.94
CA PRO A 51 29.85 6.62 8.31
C PRO A 51 29.33 7.84 9.09
N SER A 52 29.65 9.06 8.67
CA SER A 52 29.31 10.32 9.35
C SER A 52 27.91 10.87 9.02
N GLY A 53 27.30 10.48 7.89
CA GLY A 53 25.93 10.86 7.53
C GLY A 53 24.86 10.21 8.43
N TRP A 54 25.22 9.17 9.17
CA TRP A 54 24.31 8.32 9.94
C TRP A 54 23.79 8.94 11.24
N HIS A 55 24.40 10.03 11.72
CA HIS A 55 24.02 10.62 13.01
C HIS A 55 22.82 11.57 12.94
N GLN A 56 22.47 12.09 11.76
CA GLN A 56 21.37 13.07 11.58
C GLN A 56 20.19 12.51 10.75
N THR A 57 20.42 11.49 9.92
CA THR A 57 19.40 10.74 9.17
C THR A 57 18.25 10.18 10.04
N PRO A 58 18.50 9.65 11.26
CA PRO A 58 17.42 9.12 12.11
C PRO A 58 16.41 10.19 12.52
N TRP A 59 16.87 11.41 12.85
CA TRP A 59 15.98 12.49 13.30
C TRP A 59 15.07 12.98 12.18
N TYR A 60 15.60 13.09 10.96
CA TYR A 60 14.83 13.48 9.79
C TYR A 60 13.76 12.45 9.42
N MET A 61 14.13 11.17 9.37
CA MET A 61 13.18 10.08 9.13
C MET A 61 12.08 10.07 10.20
N THR A 62 12.46 10.24 11.47
CA THR A 62 11.50 10.28 12.56
C THR A 62 10.52 11.43 12.41
N ALA A 63 11.00 12.61 12.00
CA ALA A 63 10.16 13.76 11.72
C ALA A 63 9.13 13.49 10.63
N ARG A 64 9.56 12.85 9.53
CA ARG A 64 8.65 12.47 8.45
C ARG A 64 7.69 11.34 8.85
N LEU A 65 8.15 10.33 9.57
CA LEU A 65 7.31 9.23 10.08
C LEU A 65 6.25 9.74 11.06
N ASN A 66 6.60 10.69 11.94
CA ASN A 66 5.64 11.32 12.85
C ASN A 66 4.59 12.14 12.08
N LEU A 67 5.01 12.88 11.06
CA LEU A 67 4.08 13.59 10.19
C LEU A 67 3.15 12.62 9.44
N ILE A 68 3.70 11.54 8.87
CA ILE A 68 2.93 10.47 8.24
C ILE A 68 1.91 9.87 9.22
N HIS A 69 2.30 9.60 10.46
CA HIS A 69 1.43 9.08 11.50
C HIS A 69 0.32 10.07 11.87
N ALA A 70 0.62 11.36 11.98
CA ALA A 70 -0.39 12.39 12.21
C ALA A 70 -1.39 12.49 11.05
N LEU A 71 -0.90 12.44 9.81
CA LEU A 71 -1.70 12.44 8.60
C LEU A 71 -2.61 11.20 8.50
N SER A 72 -2.15 10.03 8.97
CA SER A 72 -2.91 8.77 8.89
C SER A 72 -4.25 8.79 9.65
N ARG A 73 -4.39 9.70 10.62
CA ARG A 73 -5.61 9.97 11.38
C ARG A 73 -6.68 10.66 10.52
N ILE A 74 -6.28 11.35 9.46
CA ILE A 74 -7.18 11.97 8.48
C ILE A 74 -7.49 10.94 7.39
N LYS A 75 -8.70 10.39 7.42
CA LYS A 75 -9.19 9.39 6.45
C LYS A 75 -9.67 10.07 5.15
N HIS A 76 -8.75 10.71 4.44
CA HIS A 76 -9.01 11.41 3.18
C HIS A 76 -7.93 11.11 2.12
N VAL A 77 -8.30 11.16 0.84
CA VAL A 77 -7.39 10.86 -0.28
C VAL A 77 -6.18 11.79 -0.32
N GLU A 78 -6.37 13.09 -0.05
CA GLU A 78 -5.28 14.07 -0.01
C GLU A 78 -4.26 13.75 1.09
N SER A 79 -4.73 13.23 2.22
CA SER A 79 -3.86 12.81 3.31
C SER A 79 -3.06 11.57 2.92
N ALA A 80 -3.69 10.58 2.27
CA ALA A 80 -3.00 9.40 1.77
C ALA A 80 -1.95 9.77 0.69
N GLN A 81 -2.25 10.72 -0.18
CA GLN A 81 -1.30 11.26 -1.15
C GLN A 81 -0.12 11.97 -0.47
N ALA A 82 -0.37 12.79 0.56
CA ALA A 82 0.70 13.44 1.32
C ALA A 82 1.60 12.42 2.03
N GLN A 83 1.02 11.41 2.65
CA GLN A 83 1.76 10.30 3.27
C GLN A 83 2.64 9.58 2.24
N LEU A 84 2.09 9.27 1.06
CA LEU A 84 2.84 8.61 -0.01
C LEU A 84 4.01 9.48 -0.50
N ARG A 85 3.81 10.79 -0.68
CA ARG A 85 4.90 11.70 -1.04
C ARG A 85 6.04 11.66 -0.02
N HIS A 86 5.72 11.78 1.27
CA HIS A 86 6.76 11.71 2.30
C HIS A 86 7.51 10.38 2.31
N PHE A 87 6.83 9.25 2.08
CA PHE A 87 7.50 7.95 1.94
C PHE A 87 8.39 7.86 0.70
N MET A 88 7.94 8.38 -0.45
CA MET A 88 8.72 8.37 -1.68
C MET A 88 9.97 9.26 -1.56
N ASP A 89 9.82 10.46 -0.99
CA ASP A 89 10.96 11.36 -0.73
C ASP A 89 11.98 10.68 0.19
N MET A 90 11.52 10.01 1.26
CA MET A 90 12.42 9.30 2.17
C MET A 90 13.09 8.09 1.51
N LEU A 91 12.37 7.36 0.66
CA LEU A 91 12.95 6.26 -0.12
C LEU A 91 14.07 6.78 -1.04
N GLU A 92 13.85 7.92 -1.70
CA GLU A 92 14.83 8.55 -2.59
C GLU A 92 16.08 9.03 -1.84
N LEU A 93 15.90 9.66 -0.68
CA LEU A 93 16.99 10.23 0.12
C LEU A 93 17.81 9.17 0.85
N CYS A 94 17.14 8.14 1.38
CA CYS A 94 17.74 7.21 2.34
C CYS A 94 17.98 5.81 1.76
N GLY A 95 17.49 5.56 0.55
CA GLY A 95 17.73 4.33 -0.19
C GLY A 95 17.16 3.06 0.47
N TYR A 96 17.76 1.93 0.10
CA TYR A 96 17.27 0.60 0.44
C TYR A 96 17.56 0.17 1.89
N ASN A 97 18.55 0.77 2.57
CA ASN A 97 19.00 0.34 3.90
C ASN A 97 17.91 0.41 4.98
N HIS A 98 16.82 1.13 4.70
CA HIS A 98 15.62 1.26 5.54
C HIS A 98 14.43 0.45 5.01
N ALA A 99 14.69 -0.63 4.25
CA ALA A 99 13.74 -1.51 3.58
C ALA A 99 12.48 -1.92 4.38
N GLY A 100 12.62 -2.11 5.70
CA GLY A 100 11.49 -2.44 6.57
C GLY A 100 10.47 -1.31 6.73
N GLU A 101 10.92 -0.06 6.59
CA GLU A 101 10.18 1.17 6.86
C GLU A 101 9.27 1.56 5.67
N TRP A 102 9.62 1.12 4.46
CA TRP A 102 8.88 1.42 3.22
C TRP A 102 7.66 0.53 2.97
N ALA A 103 7.39 -0.43 3.86
CA ALA A 103 6.31 -1.39 3.72
C ALA A 103 4.88 -0.78 3.69
N GLY A 104 4.75 0.51 4.02
CA GLY A 104 3.50 1.26 3.89
C GLY A 104 3.18 1.75 2.46
N ILE A 105 4.19 1.86 1.58
CA ILE A 105 4.04 2.45 0.24
C ILE A 105 2.99 1.72 -0.61
N PRO A 106 3.02 0.38 -0.77
CA PRO A 106 2.04 -0.31 -1.60
C PRO A 106 0.60 -0.13 -1.10
N ALA A 107 0.40 -0.20 0.21
CA ALA A 107 -0.91 -0.01 0.82
C ALA A 107 -1.47 1.41 0.56
N LEU A 108 -0.62 2.44 0.65
CA LEU A 108 -1.02 3.82 0.34
C LEU A 108 -1.37 4.00 -1.14
N MET A 109 -0.60 3.40 -2.06
CA MET A 109 -0.90 3.43 -3.49
C MET A 109 -2.29 2.82 -3.80
N LEU A 110 -2.64 1.70 -3.16
CA LEU A 110 -3.94 1.05 -3.34
C LEU A 110 -5.11 1.91 -2.84
N ARG A 111 -4.94 2.64 -1.74
CA ARG A 111 -5.96 3.57 -1.20
C ARG A 111 -6.29 4.71 -2.16
N ILE A 112 -5.31 5.13 -2.97
CA ILE A 112 -5.47 6.21 -3.94
C ILE A 112 -5.67 5.71 -5.38
N ASN A 113 -6.03 4.42 -5.55
CA ASN A 113 -6.27 3.75 -6.83
C ASN A 113 -5.10 3.76 -7.83
N LYS A 114 -3.86 3.85 -7.33
CA LYS A 114 -2.63 3.68 -8.13
C LYS A 114 -2.26 2.20 -8.22
N ASP A 115 -3.16 1.41 -8.79
CA ASP A 115 -3.07 -0.05 -8.78
C ASP A 115 -1.90 -0.56 -9.64
N GLN A 116 -1.64 0.06 -10.80
CA GLN A 116 -0.52 -0.30 -11.67
C GLN A 116 0.81 0.07 -11.03
N GLU A 117 0.92 1.27 -10.48
CA GLU A 117 2.13 1.74 -9.82
C GLU A 117 2.42 0.93 -8.55
N CYS A 118 1.37 0.49 -7.84
CA CYS A 118 1.51 -0.46 -6.73
C CYS A 118 2.13 -1.78 -7.22
N TYR A 119 1.65 -2.32 -8.34
CA TYR A 119 2.20 -3.56 -8.89
C TYR A 119 3.66 -3.38 -9.31
N ASP A 120 3.95 -2.34 -10.07
CA ASP A 120 5.27 -2.01 -10.58
C ASP A 120 6.27 -1.81 -9.42
N PHE A 121 5.85 -1.11 -8.36
CA PHE A 121 6.65 -0.92 -7.15
C PHE A 121 6.94 -2.23 -6.43
N VAL A 122 5.92 -3.07 -6.21
CA VAL A 122 6.10 -4.38 -5.54
C VAL A 122 7.00 -5.29 -6.38
N LYS A 123 6.80 -5.32 -7.70
CA LYS A 123 7.65 -6.10 -8.61
C LYS A 123 9.09 -5.61 -8.57
N TRP A 124 9.31 -4.30 -8.74
CA TRP A 124 10.64 -3.69 -8.64
C TRP A 124 11.34 -4.04 -7.31
N TRP A 125 10.61 -3.91 -6.21
CA TRP A 125 11.13 -4.23 -4.87
C TRP A 125 11.63 -5.68 -4.78
N HIS A 126 10.90 -6.64 -5.35
CA HIS A 126 11.24 -8.05 -5.27
C HIS A 126 12.27 -8.52 -6.31
N THR A 127 12.23 -7.98 -7.53
CA THR A 127 13.10 -8.45 -8.62
C THR A 127 14.42 -7.69 -8.67
N VAL A 128 14.41 -6.39 -8.42
CA VAL A 128 15.57 -5.51 -8.52
C VAL A 128 16.24 -5.39 -7.16
N CYS A 129 15.56 -4.91 -6.11
CA CYS A 129 16.24 -4.74 -4.82
C CYS A 129 16.70 -6.09 -4.21
N GLY A 130 15.92 -7.16 -4.41
CA GLY A 130 16.29 -8.50 -3.96
C GLY A 130 17.48 -9.15 -4.69
N SER A 131 17.96 -8.58 -5.80
CA SER A 131 19.10 -9.12 -6.56
C SER A 131 20.43 -8.39 -6.34
N TYR A 132 20.42 -7.18 -5.76
CA TYR A 132 21.63 -6.36 -5.55
C TYR A 132 22.27 -6.48 -4.15
N GLY A 133 21.63 -7.13 -3.18
CA GLY A 133 22.15 -7.17 -1.80
C GLY A 133 22.31 -5.76 -1.22
N ASP A 134 23.42 -5.49 -0.52
CA ASP A 134 23.72 -4.18 0.07
C ASP A 134 24.15 -3.10 -0.96
N ASN A 135 24.35 -3.48 -2.23
CA ASN A 135 24.82 -2.58 -3.30
C ASN A 135 23.71 -2.18 -4.27
N VAL A 136 22.54 -1.80 -3.75
CA VAL A 136 21.50 -1.18 -4.57
C VAL A 136 21.97 0.24 -4.94
N PRO A 137 22.09 0.59 -6.24
CA PRO A 137 22.40 1.96 -6.64
C PRO A 137 21.41 2.92 -5.98
N LEU A 138 21.90 4.07 -5.50
CA LEU A 138 21.05 5.14 -4.96
C LEU A 138 19.89 5.42 -5.94
N PRO A 139 18.67 5.71 -5.45
CA PRO A 139 17.52 5.92 -6.31
C PRO A 139 17.57 7.27 -7.04
N SER A 140 18.73 7.70 -7.55
CA SER A 140 18.90 8.99 -8.22
C SER A 140 18.23 9.07 -9.61
N SER A 141 17.38 8.09 -9.93
CA SER A 141 16.26 8.25 -10.85
C SER A 141 15.27 7.12 -10.56
N LEU A 142 14.28 7.35 -9.70
CA LEU A 142 13.10 6.47 -9.50
C LEU A 142 12.20 6.45 -10.76
N CYS A 143 12.79 6.23 -11.94
CA CYS A 143 12.11 5.49 -12.99
C CYS A 143 12.22 4.04 -12.54
N PHE A 144 11.15 3.52 -11.95
CA PHE A 144 10.96 2.08 -11.84
C PHE A 144 11.30 1.49 -13.22
N ASN A 145 12.44 0.81 -13.34
CA ASN A 145 12.79 0.12 -14.58
C ASN A 145 11.72 -0.93 -14.95
N VAL A 146 10.89 -1.28 -13.97
CA VAL A 146 9.58 -1.92 -14.12
C VAL A 146 8.51 -0.84 -14.26
N THR A 147 7.98 -0.63 -15.45
CA THR A 147 6.82 0.25 -15.69
C THR A 147 5.81 -0.49 -16.57
N ASN A 148 4.52 -0.40 -16.25
CA ASN A 148 3.44 -1.12 -16.94
C ASN A 148 3.67 -2.63 -17.00
N ALA A 149 4.20 -3.22 -15.93
CA ALA A 149 4.32 -4.68 -15.86
C ALA A 149 2.94 -5.34 -15.84
N ASP A 150 2.86 -6.57 -16.37
CA ASP A 150 1.61 -7.33 -16.38
C ASP A 150 1.21 -7.71 -14.95
N ALA A 151 0.26 -6.97 -14.38
CA ALA A 151 -0.28 -7.22 -13.06
C ALA A 151 -1.05 -8.54 -12.94
N PHE A 152 -1.27 -9.26 -14.05
CA PHE A 152 -1.85 -10.60 -14.07
C PHE A 152 -0.81 -11.72 -14.21
N GLU A 153 0.47 -11.39 -14.40
CA GLU A 153 1.51 -12.39 -14.60
C GLU A 153 1.61 -13.37 -13.42
N ARG A 154 2.15 -14.54 -13.72
CA ARG A 154 2.32 -15.62 -12.75
C ARG A 154 3.27 -15.19 -11.62
N LEU A 155 3.01 -15.69 -10.42
CA LEU A 155 3.80 -15.37 -9.23
C LEU A 155 5.16 -16.07 -9.17
N ASP A 156 5.52 -16.85 -10.20
CA ASP A 156 6.76 -17.64 -10.24
C ASP A 156 8.00 -16.77 -9.95
N LEU A 157 7.99 -15.51 -10.43
CA LEU A 157 9.04 -14.51 -10.21
C LEU A 157 9.23 -14.08 -8.74
N PHE A 158 8.26 -14.36 -7.88
CA PHE A 158 8.27 -13.93 -6.48
C PHE A 158 8.51 -15.08 -5.48
N SER A 159 8.38 -16.34 -5.93
CA SER A 159 8.23 -17.53 -5.08
C SER A 159 9.36 -17.76 -4.06
N ASP A 160 10.60 -17.37 -4.39
CA ASP A 160 11.76 -17.52 -3.50
C ASP A 160 12.20 -16.21 -2.83
N ARG A 161 11.54 -15.08 -3.14
CA ARG A 161 12.06 -13.72 -2.85
C ARG A 161 11.09 -12.80 -2.13
N PHE A 162 9.93 -13.29 -1.70
CA PHE A 162 9.13 -12.53 -0.77
C PHE A 162 9.95 -12.38 0.53
N ALA A 163 10.56 -11.21 0.79
CA ALA A 163 11.30 -11.00 2.03
C ALA A 163 10.38 -10.47 3.15
N ASN A 164 9.29 -9.77 2.80
CA ASN A 164 8.50 -9.00 3.76
C ASN A 164 7.00 -9.28 3.59
N SER A 165 6.39 -9.89 4.62
CA SER A 165 4.96 -10.29 4.63
C SER A 165 4.01 -9.13 4.36
N ARG A 166 4.39 -7.88 4.66
CA ARG A 166 3.53 -6.70 4.48
C ARG A 166 3.36 -6.33 3.01
N TYR A 167 4.39 -6.52 2.19
CA TYR A 167 4.28 -6.37 0.73
C TYR A 167 3.41 -7.48 0.14
N ILE A 168 3.51 -8.70 0.66
CA ILE A 168 2.65 -9.82 0.25
C ILE A 168 1.19 -9.50 0.57
N VAL A 169 0.89 -8.95 1.75
CA VAL A 169 -0.46 -8.51 2.12
C VAL A 169 -1.00 -7.47 1.15
N ALA A 170 -0.21 -6.45 0.80
CA ALA A 170 -0.64 -5.44 -0.17
C ALA A 170 -0.82 -6.03 -1.58
N LEU A 171 0.09 -6.90 -2.02
CA LEU A 171 -0.05 -7.61 -3.30
C LEU A 171 -1.29 -8.48 -3.32
N THR A 172 -1.61 -9.15 -2.20
CA THR A 172 -2.84 -9.94 -2.06
C THR A 172 -4.06 -9.04 -2.22
N LEU A 173 -4.07 -7.86 -1.58
CA LEU A 173 -5.15 -6.89 -1.73
C LEU A 173 -5.31 -6.45 -3.20
N LEU A 174 -4.21 -6.14 -3.88
CA LEU A 174 -4.23 -5.79 -5.29
C LEU A 174 -4.87 -6.92 -6.11
N LYS A 175 -4.42 -8.17 -5.96
CA LYS A 175 -4.97 -9.32 -6.69
C LYS A 175 -6.46 -9.54 -6.38
N VAL A 176 -6.87 -9.38 -5.11
CA VAL A 176 -8.29 -9.42 -4.72
C VAL A 176 -9.09 -8.29 -5.36
N LYS A 177 -8.55 -7.07 -5.43
CA LYS A 177 -9.19 -5.92 -6.08
C LYS A 177 -9.43 -6.19 -7.56
N LEU A 178 -8.42 -6.70 -8.28
CA LEU A 178 -8.54 -7.10 -9.68
C LEU A 178 -9.59 -8.21 -9.87
N LEU A 179 -9.56 -9.24 -9.01
CA LEU A 179 -10.52 -10.35 -9.04
C LEU A 179 -11.96 -9.87 -8.82
N LEU A 180 -12.19 -8.99 -7.85
CA LEU A 180 -13.51 -8.44 -7.57
C LEU A 180 -14.04 -7.58 -8.73
N ASP A 181 -13.18 -6.80 -9.38
CA ASP A 181 -13.57 -6.02 -10.55
C ASP A 181 -13.91 -6.91 -11.75
N ILE A 182 -13.14 -7.98 -11.98
CA ILE A 182 -13.45 -8.94 -13.05
C ILE A 182 -14.77 -9.69 -12.78
N ARG A 183 -15.02 -10.10 -11.53
CA ARG A 183 -16.31 -10.74 -11.16
C ARG A 183 -17.50 -9.79 -11.32
N LYS A 184 -17.32 -8.47 -11.14
CA LYS A 184 -18.36 -7.49 -11.44
C LYS A 184 -18.64 -7.40 -12.95
N LEU A 185 -17.63 -7.53 -13.80
CA LEU A 185 -17.84 -7.63 -15.24
C LEU A 185 -18.74 -8.84 -15.58
N ASP A 186 -18.47 -10.00 -14.98
CA ASP A 186 -19.34 -11.19 -15.16
C ASP A 186 -20.78 -10.94 -14.71
N GLN A 187 -20.98 -10.26 -13.58
CA GLN A 187 -22.33 -9.91 -13.09
C GLN A 187 -23.06 -8.98 -14.06
N VAL A 188 -22.36 -8.01 -14.66
CA VAL A 188 -22.94 -7.09 -15.64
C VAL A 188 -23.27 -7.82 -16.94
N VAL A 189 -22.37 -8.68 -17.44
CA VAL A 189 -22.64 -9.52 -18.62
C VAL A 189 -23.83 -10.43 -18.38
N PHE A 190 -23.92 -11.06 -17.20
CA PHE A 190 -25.05 -11.90 -16.84
C PHE A 190 -26.38 -11.13 -16.78
N ALA A 191 -26.39 -9.94 -16.18
CA ALA A 191 -27.61 -9.14 -16.00
C ALA A 191 -28.08 -8.47 -17.31
N PHE A 192 -27.14 -8.04 -18.16
CA PHE A 192 -27.44 -7.15 -19.28
C PHE A 192 -27.06 -7.69 -20.66
N GLY A 193 -26.34 -8.82 -20.73
CA GLY A 193 -25.83 -9.36 -22.00
C GLY A 193 -26.91 -9.75 -23.01
N ALA A 194 -28.11 -10.09 -22.53
CA ALA A 194 -29.27 -10.36 -23.38
C ALA A 194 -30.11 -9.10 -23.69
N ILE A 195 -29.86 -7.99 -22.99
CA ILE A 195 -30.67 -6.76 -23.05
C ILE A 195 -30.07 -5.76 -24.03
N PHE A 196 -28.75 -5.60 -24.01
CA PHE A 196 -28.06 -4.60 -24.82
C PHE A 196 -27.34 -5.22 -26.03
N PRO A 197 -27.29 -4.52 -27.17
CA PRO A 197 -26.34 -4.83 -28.24
C PRO A 197 -24.90 -4.82 -27.72
N ARG A 198 -24.03 -5.59 -28.38
CA ARG A 198 -22.65 -5.82 -27.95
C ARG A 198 -21.88 -4.52 -27.77
N GLU A 199 -22.08 -3.54 -28.65
CA GLU A 199 -21.39 -2.25 -28.62
C GLU A 199 -21.75 -1.44 -27.36
N ILE A 200 -23.02 -1.47 -26.97
CA ILE A 200 -23.50 -0.79 -25.75
C ILE A 200 -23.01 -1.55 -24.51
N LEU A 201 -23.02 -2.87 -24.54
CA LEU A 201 -22.49 -3.69 -23.46
C LEU A 201 -20.99 -3.46 -23.25
N ASP A 202 -20.19 -3.46 -24.31
CA ASP A 202 -18.75 -3.21 -24.25
C ASP A 202 -18.45 -1.80 -23.70
N MET A 203 -19.25 -0.80 -24.09
CA MET A 203 -19.17 0.54 -23.52
C MET A 203 -19.45 0.53 -22.02
N ILE A 204 -20.53 -0.13 -21.56
CA ILE A 204 -20.84 -0.25 -20.12
C ILE A 204 -19.70 -0.96 -19.38
N LEU A 205 -19.21 -2.09 -19.90
CA LEU A 205 -18.15 -2.89 -19.30
C LEU A 205 -16.83 -2.09 -19.16
N SER A 206 -16.57 -1.12 -20.02
CA SER A 206 -15.39 -0.26 -19.90
C SER A 206 -15.41 0.66 -18.65
N TYR A 207 -16.58 0.98 -18.11
CA TYR A 207 -16.76 1.84 -16.93
C TYR A 207 -17.00 1.09 -15.62
N VAL A 208 -17.18 -0.23 -15.69
CA VAL A 208 -17.48 -1.07 -14.51
C VAL A 208 -16.26 -1.25 -13.58
N PRO A 209 -15.04 -1.54 -14.09
CA PRO A 209 -13.88 -1.75 -13.24
C PRO A 209 -13.47 -0.45 -12.55
N ARG A 210 -13.08 -0.56 -11.28
CA ARG A 210 -12.47 0.55 -10.54
C ARG A 210 -10.99 0.66 -10.82
N SER A 211 -10.35 -0.48 -11.06
CA SER A 211 -8.95 -0.56 -11.42
C SER A 211 -8.75 -0.26 -12.89
N SER A 212 -7.90 0.72 -13.18
CA SER A 212 -7.48 1.02 -14.56
C SER A 212 -6.74 -0.16 -15.22
N VAL A 213 -6.13 -1.04 -14.42
CA VAL A 213 -5.49 -2.28 -14.87
C VAL A 213 -6.50 -3.22 -15.52
N VAL A 214 -7.67 -3.41 -14.89
CA VAL A 214 -8.75 -4.25 -15.44
C VAL A 214 -9.41 -3.56 -16.62
N ALA A 215 -9.70 -2.25 -16.51
CA ALA A 215 -10.36 -1.49 -17.56
C ALA A 215 -9.57 -1.49 -18.90
N ARG A 216 -8.24 -1.54 -18.84
CA ARG A 216 -7.36 -1.62 -20.03
C ARG A 216 -7.11 -3.05 -20.52
N SER A 217 -7.55 -4.06 -19.78
CA SER A 217 -7.26 -5.46 -20.11
C SER A 217 -8.25 -6.00 -21.14
N CYS A 218 -7.81 -6.14 -22.39
CA CYS A 218 -8.62 -6.80 -23.43
C CYS A 218 -8.99 -8.24 -23.04
N ARG A 219 -8.15 -8.92 -22.24
CA ARG A 219 -8.44 -10.26 -21.71
C ARG A 219 -9.64 -10.25 -20.76
N ALA A 220 -9.83 -9.18 -19.98
CA ALA A 220 -10.98 -9.06 -19.08
C ALA A 220 -12.30 -8.82 -19.83
N LEU A 221 -12.26 -8.19 -21.01
CA LEU A 221 -13.47 -7.92 -21.80
C LEU A 221 -13.95 -9.14 -22.60
N ASN A 222 -13.06 -10.09 -22.91
CA ASN A 222 -13.40 -11.32 -23.62
C ASN A 222 -13.88 -12.41 -22.63
N ASP A 223 -15.04 -13.02 -22.87
CA ASP A 223 -15.66 -13.97 -21.94
C ASP A 223 -14.79 -15.19 -21.59
N GLU A 224 -14.23 -15.88 -22.58
CA GLU A 224 -13.42 -17.08 -22.34
C GLU A 224 -12.10 -16.73 -21.64
N ALA A 225 -11.44 -15.66 -22.10
CA ALA A 225 -10.22 -15.18 -21.48
C ALA A 225 -10.46 -14.65 -20.06
N ARG A 226 -11.62 -14.03 -19.81
CA ARG A 226 -12.02 -13.53 -18.49
C ARG A 226 -12.18 -14.67 -17.49
N GLN A 227 -12.84 -15.76 -17.87
CA GLN A 227 -12.98 -16.93 -17.00
C GLN A 227 -11.63 -17.57 -16.64
N LYS A 228 -10.71 -17.67 -17.61
CA LYS A 228 -9.32 -18.11 -17.34
C LYS A 228 -8.62 -17.17 -16.36
N LEU A 229 -8.78 -15.85 -16.57
CA LEU A 229 -8.18 -14.82 -15.72
C LEU A 229 -8.71 -14.87 -14.28
N VAL A 230 -10.00 -15.13 -14.08
CA VAL A 230 -10.60 -15.35 -12.75
C VAL A 230 -9.92 -16.51 -12.05
N HIS A 231 -9.81 -17.67 -12.71
CA HIS A 231 -9.20 -18.86 -12.13
C HIS A 231 -7.71 -18.66 -11.80
N GLU A 232 -6.97 -17.98 -12.67
CA GLU A 232 -5.57 -17.61 -12.44
C GLU A 232 -5.43 -16.71 -11.21
N LEU A 233 -6.26 -15.66 -11.10
CA LEU A 233 -6.22 -14.75 -9.96
C LEU A 233 -6.61 -15.43 -8.65
N GLU A 234 -7.61 -16.31 -8.64
CA GLU A 234 -7.95 -17.12 -7.47
C GLU A 234 -6.77 -17.96 -7.02
N THR A 235 -6.11 -18.64 -7.95
CA THR A 235 -4.91 -19.44 -7.67
C THR A 235 -3.79 -18.58 -7.10
N GLN A 236 -3.54 -17.40 -7.68
CA GLN A 236 -2.53 -16.46 -7.21
C GLN A 236 -2.84 -15.94 -5.79
N VAL A 237 -4.10 -15.57 -5.52
CA VAL A 237 -4.55 -15.14 -4.18
C VAL A 237 -4.36 -16.26 -3.16
N ASP A 238 -4.64 -17.52 -3.53
CA ASP A 238 -4.45 -18.68 -2.66
C ASP A 238 -2.98 -18.93 -2.31
N ILE A 239 -2.09 -18.74 -3.28
CA ILE A 239 -0.63 -18.81 -3.07
C ILE A 239 -0.20 -17.72 -2.08
N LEU A 240 -0.54 -16.45 -2.35
CA LEU A 240 -0.14 -15.33 -1.49
C LEU A 240 -0.71 -15.45 -0.07
N PHE A 241 -1.97 -15.89 0.05
CA PHE A 241 -2.60 -16.13 1.33
C PHE A 241 -1.85 -17.17 2.16
N ARG A 242 -1.49 -18.31 1.55
CA ARG A 242 -0.72 -19.37 2.21
C ARG A 242 0.67 -18.90 2.60
N GLU A 243 1.34 -18.13 1.74
CA GLU A 243 2.66 -17.58 2.05
C GLU A 243 2.65 -16.68 3.27
N VAL A 244 1.70 -15.74 3.36
CA VAL A 244 1.53 -14.93 4.57
C VAL A 244 1.21 -15.80 5.78
N LYS A 245 0.29 -16.77 5.67
CA LYS A 245 -0.09 -17.65 6.78
C LYS A 245 1.09 -18.48 7.30
N LYS A 246 1.99 -18.92 6.41
CA LYS A 246 3.21 -19.67 6.77
C LYS A 246 4.19 -18.81 7.57
N ARG A 247 4.31 -17.53 7.22
CA ARG A 247 5.30 -16.59 7.80
C ARG A 247 4.79 -15.91 9.07
N ASP A 248 3.55 -15.46 9.03
CA ASP A 248 2.88 -14.76 10.11
C ASP A 248 1.41 -15.21 10.16
N PRO A 249 1.13 -16.29 10.90
CA PRO A 249 -0.22 -16.88 10.99
C PRO A 249 -1.26 -15.91 11.56
N ILE A 250 -0.82 -14.91 12.34
CA ILE A 250 -1.70 -14.00 13.09
C ILE A 250 -2.10 -12.82 12.21
N LEU A 251 -1.30 -12.47 11.19
CA LEU A 251 -1.49 -11.29 10.37
C LEU A 251 -2.86 -11.22 9.68
N TRP A 252 -3.33 -12.33 9.08
CA TRP A 252 -4.65 -12.35 8.44
C TRP A 252 -5.80 -12.15 9.43
N TRP A 253 -5.69 -12.73 10.62
CA TRP A 253 -6.68 -12.54 11.68
C TRP A 253 -6.73 -11.09 12.14
N LYS A 254 -5.57 -10.42 12.25
CA LYS A 254 -5.51 -8.99 12.57
C LYS A 254 -6.18 -8.13 11.50
N LEU A 255 -5.90 -8.42 10.22
CA LEU A 255 -6.53 -7.69 9.11
C LEU A 255 -8.05 -7.91 9.03
N ALA A 256 -8.53 -9.11 9.36
CA ALA A 256 -9.94 -9.44 9.34
C ALA A 256 -10.71 -8.94 10.58
N SER A 257 -10.00 -8.68 11.69
CA SER A 257 -10.59 -8.26 12.95
C SER A 257 -10.81 -6.75 12.98
N ARG A 258 -12.04 -6.33 13.29
CA ARG A 258 -12.42 -4.91 13.45
C ARG A 258 -11.93 -4.30 14.78
N SER A 259 -11.13 -5.03 15.55
CA SER A 259 -10.86 -4.79 16.97
C SER A 259 -9.45 -4.28 17.22
N SER A 260 -9.36 -3.13 17.90
CA SER A 260 -8.14 -2.53 18.48
C SER A 260 -7.42 -3.41 19.51
N VAL A 261 -7.99 -4.56 19.90
CA VAL A 261 -7.46 -5.43 20.96
C VAL A 261 -6.20 -6.19 20.53
N LEU A 262 -5.86 -6.21 19.23
CA LEU A 262 -4.66 -6.90 18.72
C LEU A 262 -3.42 -6.01 18.60
N ASP A 263 -3.52 -4.72 18.91
CA ASP A 263 -2.38 -3.79 19.03
C ASP A 263 -1.46 -4.18 20.20
N ALA A 264 -2.00 -4.83 21.24
CA ALA A 264 -1.26 -5.15 22.47
C ALA A 264 -0.35 -6.40 22.40
N ARG A 265 -0.39 -7.21 21.32
CA ARG A 265 0.31 -8.52 21.26
C ARG A 265 1.61 -8.54 20.44
N TYR A 266 2.10 -7.40 19.97
CA TYR A 266 3.52 -7.25 19.61
C TYR A 266 4.20 -6.46 20.72
N SER A 267 4.38 -7.13 21.86
CA SER A 267 5.23 -6.69 22.96
C SER A 267 6.42 -7.65 23.12
N GLU A 268 6.95 -8.15 22.02
CA GLU A 268 8.35 -8.60 22.01
C GLU A 268 9.19 -7.38 21.62
N PRO A 269 10.17 -6.95 22.43
CA PRO A 269 10.92 -5.74 22.15
C PRO A 269 11.96 -6.01 21.05
N PRO A 270 11.89 -5.36 19.88
CA PRO A 270 13.09 -5.12 19.09
C PRO A 270 13.85 -3.94 19.71
N THR A 271 15.17 -3.98 19.62
CA THR A 271 16.15 -3.15 20.34
C THR A 271 16.16 -1.65 19.97
N SER A 272 15.14 -1.12 19.30
CA SER A 272 15.05 0.28 18.85
C SER A 272 13.60 0.76 18.70
N TRP A 273 13.29 1.94 19.27
CA TRP A 273 11.98 2.60 19.20
C TRP A 273 11.50 2.86 17.76
N HIS A 274 12.40 3.06 16.78
CA HIS A 274 12.04 3.33 15.38
C HIS A 274 11.45 2.14 14.62
N VAL A 275 11.81 0.92 14.99
CA VAL A 275 11.35 -0.30 14.29
C VAL A 275 9.93 -0.67 14.70
N ILE A 276 9.52 -0.39 15.94
CA ILE A 276 8.18 -0.69 16.44
C ILE A 276 7.13 0.16 15.70
N ASP A 277 7.38 1.47 15.58
CA ASP A 277 6.44 2.40 14.95
C ASP A 277 6.24 2.11 13.46
N THR A 278 7.29 1.74 12.73
CA THR A 278 7.21 1.46 11.29
C THR A 278 6.45 0.18 10.97
N VAL A 279 6.59 -0.86 11.80
CA VAL A 279 5.80 -2.09 11.69
C VAL A 279 4.34 -1.83 12.02
N ALA A 280 4.03 -1.10 13.09
CA ALA A 280 2.66 -0.75 13.44
C ALA A 280 2.00 0.13 12.35
N LEU A 281 2.73 1.12 11.82
CA LEU A 281 2.27 1.99 10.75
C LEU A 281 1.95 1.21 9.47
N SER A 282 2.83 0.32 9.02
CA SER A 282 2.61 -0.49 7.82
C SER A 282 1.44 -1.47 7.97
N LEU A 283 1.24 -2.04 9.16
CA LEU A 283 0.04 -2.83 9.47
C LEU A 283 -1.23 -1.98 9.42
N MET A 284 -1.21 -0.80 10.02
CA MET A 284 -2.32 0.15 10.00
C MET A 284 -2.67 0.58 8.56
N PHE A 285 -1.68 0.83 7.70
CA PHE A 285 -1.91 1.17 6.29
C PHE A 285 -2.54 0.02 5.52
N ASN A 286 -2.02 -1.20 5.69
CA ASN A 286 -2.62 -2.38 5.09
C ASN A 286 -4.06 -2.55 5.56
N HIS A 287 -4.30 -2.57 6.88
CA HIS A 287 -5.65 -2.69 7.44
C HIS A 287 -6.60 -1.61 6.87
N THR A 288 -6.16 -0.35 6.82
CA THR A 288 -6.97 0.73 6.25
C THR A 288 -7.27 0.51 4.76
N ALA A 289 -6.29 0.07 3.97
CA ALA A 289 -6.48 -0.21 2.54
C ALA A 289 -7.47 -1.37 2.29
N TRP A 290 -7.40 -2.42 3.11
CA TRP A 290 -8.33 -3.56 3.06
C TRP A 290 -9.76 -3.17 3.45
N LEU A 291 -9.90 -2.29 4.45
CA LEU A 291 -11.21 -1.75 4.86
C LEU A 291 -11.82 -0.81 3.82
N GLU A 292 -11.01 0.05 3.21
CA GLU A 292 -11.46 1.00 2.18
C GLU A 292 -11.76 0.33 0.84
N THR A 293 -11.31 -0.91 0.62
CA THR A 293 -11.57 -1.69 -0.61
C THR A 293 -12.86 -2.52 -0.47
N PRO A 294 -13.94 -2.18 -1.19
CA PRO A 294 -15.23 -2.85 -1.00
C PRO A 294 -15.18 -4.32 -1.42
N GLY A 295 -15.65 -5.20 -0.53
CA GLY A 295 -15.65 -6.66 -0.71
C GLY A 295 -14.35 -7.38 -0.32
N ALA A 296 -13.24 -6.66 -0.12
CA ALA A 296 -11.95 -7.29 0.19
C ALA A 296 -11.92 -7.90 1.60
N THR A 297 -12.47 -7.20 2.60
CA THR A 297 -12.53 -7.69 3.99
C THR A 297 -13.46 -8.91 4.13
N ASP A 298 -14.56 -8.96 3.38
CA ASP A 298 -15.47 -10.12 3.40
C ASP A 298 -14.84 -11.32 2.70
N PHE A 299 -14.12 -11.07 1.60
CA PHE A 299 -13.35 -12.09 0.90
C PHE A 299 -12.33 -12.78 1.82
N ILE A 300 -11.54 -12.02 2.57
CA ILE A 300 -10.52 -12.60 3.46
C ILE A 300 -11.14 -13.35 4.65
N LYS A 301 -12.25 -12.85 5.20
CA LYS A 301 -12.99 -13.54 6.26
C LYS A 301 -13.52 -14.89 5.79
N ALA A 302 -14.11 -14.95 4.59
CA ALA A 302 -14.59 -16.21 4.01
C ALA A 302 -13.44 -17.22 3.82
N LYS A 303 -12.28 -16.76 3.35
CA LYS A 303 -11.05 -17.55 3.23
C LYS A 303 -10.56 -18.08 4.58
N LEU A 304 -10.58 -17.26 5.63
CA LEU A 304 -10.16 -17.66 6.97
C LEU A 304 -11.05 -18.76 7.53
N VAL A 305 -12.38 -18.61 7.46
CA VAL A 305 -13.35 -19.62 7.90
C VAL A 305 -13.15 -20.93 7.14
N GLY A 306 -13.03 -20.87 5.81
CA GLY A 306 -12.79 -22.05 4.98
C GLY A 306 -11.45 -22.77 5.27
N SER A 307 -10.49 -22.08 5.90
CA SER A 307 -9.19 -22.66 6.28
C SER A 307 -9.15 -23.26 7.69
N VAL A 308 -10.18 -23.04 8.51
CA VAL A 308 -10.32 -23.64 9.85
C VAL A 308 -11.14 -24.94 9.78
N CYS A 309 -12.00 -25.07 8.76
CA CYS A 309 -12.84 -26.26 8.55
C CYS A 309 -12.17 -27.36 7.68
N ARG A 310 -10.89 -27.22 7.33
CA ARG A 310 -10.08 -28.23 6.62
C ARG A 310 -8.86 -28.56 7.46
#